data_AF-A0A0H3J9K5-F1
#
_entry.id   AF-A0A0H3J9K5-F1
#
_cell.length_a   1.000
_cell.length_b   1.000
_cell.length_c   1.000
_cell.angle_alpha   90.00
_cell.angle_beta   90.00
_cell.angle_gamma   90.00
#
_symmetry.space_group_name_H-M   'P 1'
#
loop_
_entity.id
_entity.type
_entity.pdbx_description
1 polymer ?
#
loop_
_entity_poly.entity_id
_entity_poly.type
_entity_poly.pdbx_seq_one_letter_code
_entity_poly.pdbx_strand_id
1 'polypeptide(L)'
;MKDVEPPKYKRKEADHYEVSEVALLVDALESEPLKYRLMVLLTLSCGLRAGELTGLKWDDINFKENTIKINKATQYLPMKMYLRRILKNETSERIISVPEHVMDLLSVYQTEYENKQEKHGDLWEDTNYIFTKWNGLHIHPETPGKWFSKM
;
A
#
# COMPACT_ATOMS: atom_id res chain seq x y z
N MET A 1 -19.75 -20.53 44.92
CA MET A 1 -18.79 -19.79 44.08
C MET A 1 -19.50 -18.54 43.57
N LYS A 2 -18.96 -17.35 43.80
CA LYS A 2 -19.51 -16.12 43.20
C LYS A 2 -18.95 -16.03 41.78
N ASP A 3 -19.82 -16.02 40.78
CA ASP A 3 -19.46 -15.66 39.42
C ASP A 3 -18.93 -14.23 39.41
N VAL A 4 -17.67 -14.07 39.03
CA VAL A 4 -17.05 -12.76 38.81
C VAL A 4 -17.04 -12.55 37.30
N GLU A 5 -17.82 -11.57 36.83
CA GLU A 5 -17.73 -11.17 35.43
C GLU A 5 -16.34 -10.59 35.14
N PRO A 6 -15.65 -11.04 34.07
CA PRO A 6 -14.35 -10.51 33.71
C PRO A 6 -14.47 -9.01 33.36
N PRO A 7 -13.51 -8.16 33.78
CA PRO A 7 -13.57 -6.74 33.54
C PRO A 7 -13.64 -6.45 32.04
N LYS A 8 -14.65 -5.68 31.62
CA LYS A 8 -14.80 -5.23 30.23
C LYS A 8 -13.61 -4.33 29.88
N TYR A 9 -12.70 -4.84 29.07
CA TYR A 9 -11.63 -4.03 28.50
C TYR A 9 -12.26 -2.97 27.59
N LYS A 10 -12.23 -1.70 28.01
CA LYS A 10 -12.63 -0.58 27.15
C LYS A 10 -11.59 -0.45 26.05
N ARG A 11 -11.96 -0.85 24.84
CA ARG A 11 -11.12 -0.67 23.65
C ARG A 11 -10.91 0.84 23.47
N LYS A 12 -9.67 1.31 23.54
CA LYS A 12 -9.34 2.70 23.22
C LYS A 12 -9.73 2.94 21.75
N GLU A 13 -10.48 4.00 21.47
CA GLU A 13 -10.77 4.40 20.10
C GLU A 13 -9.45 4.71 19.39
N ALA A 14 -9.36 4.35 18.12
CA ALA A 14 -8.18 4.65 17.32
C ALA A 14 -8.19 6.15 16.99
N ASP A 15 -7.05 6.80 17.17
CA ASP A 15 -6.86 8.18 16.72
C ASP A 15 -7.05 8.23 15.18
N HIS A 16 -7.67 9.30 14.69
CA HIS A 16 -7.93 9.53 13.28
C HIS A 16 -7.47 10.93 12.88
N TYR A 17 -7.15 11.10 11.59
CA TYR A 17 -6.73 12.39 11.07
C TYR A 17 -7.92 13.28 10.77
N GLU A 18 -7.86 14.51 11.24
CA GLU A 18 -8.71 15.61 10.80
C GLU A 18 -8.29 16.12 9.42
N VAL A 19 -9.20 16.77 8.70
CA VAL A 19 -8.94 17.26 7.34
C VAL A 19 -7.71 18.20 7.29
N SER A 20 -7.55 19.06 8.30
CA SER A 20 -6.39 19.94 8.40
C SER A 20 -5.08 19.19 8.62
N GLU A 21 -5.12 18.06 9.34
CA GLU A 21 -3.94 17.23 9.56
C GLU A 21 -3.58 16.45 8.29
N VAL A 22 -4.58 16.01 7.52
CA VAL A 22 -4.35 15.40 6.20
C VAL A 22 -3.68 16.40 5.25
N ALA A 23 -4.09 17.67 5.25
CA ALA A 23 -3.44 18.69 4.43
C ALA A 23 -1.96 18.87 4.80
N LEU A 24 -1.66 19.03 6.10
CA LEU A 24 -0.28 19.11 6.60
C LEU A 24 0.54 17.87 6.24
N LEU A 25 -0.07 16.68 6.31
CA LEU A 25 0.56 15.44 5.91
C LEU A 25 0.90 15.43 4.42
N VAL A 26 -0.03 15.83 3.55
CA VAL A 26 0.20 15.89 2.10
C VAL A 26 1.31 16.88 1.76
N ASP A 27 1.38 18.02 2.45
CA ASP A 27 2.46 18.99 2.28
C ASP A 27 3.82 18.40 2.71
N ALA A 28 3.87 17.71 3.86
CA ALA A 28 5.10 17.06 4.35
C ALA A 28 5.60 15.95 3.40
N LEU A 29 4.70 15.30 2.67
CA LEU A 29 5.06 14.28 1.70
C LEU A 29 5.81 14.86 0.49
N GLU A 30 5.72 16.16 0.18
CA GLU A 30 6.32 16.70 -1.04
C GLU A 30 7.85 16.49 -1.11
N SER A 31 8.54 16.52 0.03
CA SER A 31 9.98 16.28 0.13
C SER A 31 10.38 14.80 0.12
N GLU A 32 9.41 13.88 0.20
CA GLU A 32 9.67 12.46 0.31
C GLU A 32 9.79 11.77 -1.06
N PRO A 33 10.48 10.61 -1.16
CA PRO A 33 10.56 9.87 -2.41
C PRO A 33 9.17 9.51 -2.94
N LEU A 34 8.95 9.67 -4.26
CA LEU A 34 7.67 9.48 -4.93
C LEU A 34 6.98 8.14 -4.58
N LYS A 35 7.79 7.08 -4.43
CA LYS A 35 7.33 5.76 -3.97
C LYS A 35 6.50 5.85 -2.68
N TYR A 36 7.00 6.57 -1.67
CA TYR A 36 6.36 6.65 -0.37
C TYR A 36 5.21 7.65 -0.36
N ARG A 37 5.33 8.74 -1.13
CA ARG A 37 4.21 9.66 -1.40
C ARG A 37 2.99 8.91 -1.93
N LEU A 38 3.19 8.10 -2.97
CA LEU A 38 2.14 7.28 -3.57
C LEU A 38 1.56 6.24 -2.60
N MET A 39 2.39 5.62 -1.76
CA MET A 39 1.90 4.70 -0.73
C MET A 39 0.87 5.38 0.18
N VAL A 40 1.18 6.59 0.66
CA VAL A 40 0.29 7.31 1.57
C VAL A 40 -0.93 7.83 0.81
N LEU A 41 -0.76 8.45 -0.36
CA LEU A 41 -1.87 8.99 -1.15
C LEU A 41 -2.87 7.89 -1.53
N LEU A 42 -2.41 6.74 -2.01
CA LEU A 42 -3.30 5.60 -2.33
C LEU A 42 -4.00 5.04 -1.09
N THR A 43 -3.33 4.99 0.06
CA THR A 43 -3.98 4.58 1.32
C THR A 43 -5.04 5.59 1.75
N LEU A 44 -4.78 6.89 1.67
CA LEU A 44 -5.72 7.94 2.01
C LEU A 44 -6.92 7.98 1.05
N SER A 45 -6.68 7.87 -0.26
CA SER A 45 -7.73 7.99 -1.28
C SER A 45 -8.56 6.72 -1.43
N CYS A 46 -7.94 5.54 -1.28
CA CYS A 46 -8.57 4.26 -1.61
C CYS A 46 -8.80 3.35 -0.38
N GLY A 47 -8.36 3.77 0.82
CA GLY A 47 -8.52 2.98 2.05
C GLY A 47 -7.80 1.63 2.01
N LEU A 48 -6.65 1.57 1.34
CA LEU A 48 -5.89 0.31 1.19
C LEU A 48 -5.29 -0.11 2.52
N ARG A 49 -5.49 -1.37 2.90
CA ARG A 49 -4.70 -1.98 3.98
C ARG A 49 -3.26 -2.15 3.51
N ALA A 50 -2.29 -2.08 4.42
CA ALA A 50 -0.86 -2.20 4.10
C ALA A 50 -0.55 -3.41 3.20
N GLY A 51 -1.14 -4.58 3.48
CA GLY A 51 -0.94 -5.76 2.65
C GLY A 51 -1.59 -5.68 1.25
N GLU A 52 -2.73 -4.99 1.11
CA GLU A 52 -3.35 -4.73 -0.20
C GLU A 52 -2.46 -3.78 -1.01
N LEU A 53 -1.99 -2.69 -0.39
CA LEU A 53 -1.08 -1.71 -0.97
C LEU A 53 0.21 -2.36 -1.49
N THR A 54 0.91 -3.12 -0.64
CA THR A 54 2.16 -3.78 -1.05
C THR A 54 1.92 -4.94 -2.03
N GLY A 55 0.69 -5.45 -2.10
CA GLY A 55 0.28 -6.50 -3.03
C GLY A 55 -0.06 -6.02 -4.44
N LEU A 56 -0.16 -4.71 -4.68
CA LEU A 56 -0.53 -4.16 -5.98
C LEU A 56 0.51 -4.47 -7.07
N LYS A 57 0.02 -4.87 -8.23
CA LYS A 57 0.78 -5.07 -9.46
C LYS A 57 0.35 -4.07 -10.54
N TRP A 58 1.21 -3.83 -11.53
CA TRP A 58 0.86 -2.91 -12.62
C TRP A 58 -0.40 -3.36 -13.39
N ASP A 59 -0.60 -4.67 -13.54
CA ASP A 59 -1.82 -5.23 -14.18
C ASP A 59 -3.12 -4.94 -13.41
N ASP A 60 -3.02 -4.49 -12.15
CA ASP A 60 -4.19 -4.11 -11.36
C ASP A 60 -4.64 -2.65 -11.64
N ILE A 61 -3.84 -1.87 -12.37
CA ILE A 61 -4.08 -0.44 -12.61
C ILE A 61 -4.73 -0.25 -13.98
N ASN A 62 -5.84 0.50 -14.00
CA ASN A 62 -6.46 0.96 -15.23
C ASN A 62 -6.40 2.49 -15.28
N PHE A 63 -5.37 3.00 -15.97
CA PHE A 63 -5.14 4.44 -16.17
C PHE A 63 -6.23 5.12 -16.99
N LYS A 64 -6.95 4.39 -17.86
CA LYS A 64 -8.01 4.98 -18.68
C LYS A 64 -9.24 5.31 -17.86
N GLU A 65 -9.61 4.39 -16.97
CA GLU A 65 -10.81 4.52 -16.13
C GLU A 65 -10.47 5.07 -14.73
N ASN A 66 -9.21 5.45 -14.49
CA ASN A 66 -8.68 5.86 -13.18
C ASN A 66 -9.09 4.91 -12.05
N THR A 67 -8.86 3.60 -12.22
CA THR A 67 -9.27 2.58 -11.25
C THR A 67 -8.15 1.61 -10.87
N ILE A 68 -8.25 1.05 -9.66
CA ILE A 68 -7.37 -0.02 -9.17
C ILE A 68 -8.21 -1.23 -8.78
N LYS A 69 -7.82 -2.41 -9.28
CA LYS A 69 -8.40 -3.70 -8.90
C LYS A 69 -7.68 -4.28 -7.69
N ILE A 70 -8.36 -4.32 -6.55
CA ILE A 70 -7.83 -4.93 -5.32
C ILE A 70 -8.28 -6.38 -5.26
N ASN A 71 -7.35 -7.31 -5.49
CA ASN A 71 -7.63 -8.75 -5.57
C ASN A 71 -6.69 -9.63 -4.72
N LYS A 72 -5.70 -9.02 -4.07
CA LYS A 72 -4.68 -9.72 -3.28
C LYS A 72 -4.18 -8.85 -2.13
N ALA A 73 -3.67 -9.51 -1.09
CA ALA A 73 -3.00 -8.85 0.02
C ALA A 73 -1.79 -9.68 0.46
N THR A 74 -0.66 -9.02 0.65
CA THR A 74 0.55 -9.68 1.14
C THR A 74 0.48 -9.84 2.65
N GLN A 75 0.93 -10.99 3.15
CA GLN A 75 1.04 -11.24 4.59
C GLN A 75 2.45 -11.74 4.90
N TYR A 76 3.01 -11.28 6.02
CA TYR A 76 4.28 -11.80 6.50
C TYR A 76 4.03 -12.89 7.54
N LEU A 77 4.66 -14.04 7.34
CA LEU A 77 4.75 -15.12 8.31
C LEU A 77 6.24 -15.34 8.62
N PRO A 78 6.66 -15.41 9.91
CA PRO A 78 8.07 -15.44 10.30
C PRO A 78 8.94 -16.51 9.62
N MET A 79 8.34 -17.60 9.16
CA MET A 79 9.07 -18.72 8.56
C MET A 79 9.12 -18.66 7.02
N LYS A 80 8.19 -17.95 6.37
CA LYS A 80 8.07 -17.86 4.89
C LYS A 80 7.24 -16.62 4.50
N MET A 81 7.73 -15.84 3.55
CA MET A 81 6.90 -14.81 2.91
C MET A 81 5.86 -15.52 2.03
N TYR A 82 4.60 -15.52 2.47
CA TYR A 82 3.49 -16.02 1.67
C TYR A 82 2.65 -14.84 1.18
N LEU A 83 2.52 -14.73 -0.13
CA LEU A 83 1.42 -13.98 -0.71
C LEU A 83 0.15 -14.76 -0.40
N ARG A 84 -0.69 -14.24 0.50
CA ARG A 84 -2.04 -14.76 0.64
C ARG A 84 -2.84 -14.22 -0.53
N ARG A 85 -2.89 -14.98 -1.63
CA ARG A 85 -3.97 -14.82 -2.61
C ARG A 85 -5.26 -14.85 -1.79
N ILE A 86 -6.05 -13.79 -1.88
CA ILE A 86 -7.30 -13.73 -1.16
C ILE A 86 -8.17 -14.84 -1.74
N LEU A 87 -8.24 -15.97 -1.05
CA LEU A 87 -9.20 -17.03 -1.31
C LEU A 87 -9.82 -17.34 0.03
N LYS A 88 -10.94 -16.68 0.31
CA LYS A 88 -12.04 -17.34 1.00
C LYS A 88 -13.43 -16.77 0.72
N ASN A 89 -13.60 -15.63 0.03
CA ASN A 89 -14.91 -15.18 -0.47
C ASN A 89 -14.73 -14.20 -1.66
N GLU A 90 -15.49 -14.41 -2.74
CA GLU A 90 -15.57 -13.51 -3.92
C GLU A 90 -15.92 -12.05 -3.55
N THR A 91 -16.51 -11.84 -2.37
CA THR A 91 -16.96 -10.54 -1.82
C THR A 91 -15.84 -9.55 -1.49
N SER A 92 -14.57 -9.94 -1.60
CA SER A 92 -13.41 -9.11 -1.20
C SER A 92 -12.62 -8.54 -2.37
N GLU A 93 -12.88 -8.99 -3.60
CA GLU A 93 -12.40 -8.33 -4.80
C GLU A 93 -13.21 -7.06 -5.04
N ARG A 94 -12.53 -5.94 -5.26
CA ARG A 94 -13.18 -4.66 -5.54
C ARG A 94 -12.38 -3.82 -6.50
N ILE A 95 -13.07 -2.97 -7.23
CA ILE A 95 -12.48 -1.93 -8.06
C ILE A 95 -12.75 -0.60 -7.36
N ILE A 96 -11.71 0.20 -7.15
CA ILE A 96 -11.81 1.51 -6.53
C ILE A 96 -11.40 2.57 -7.55
N SER A 97 -12.16 3.66 -7.63
CA SER A 97 -11.80 4.85 -8.39
C SER A 97 -10.75 5.66 -7.62
N VAL A 98 -9.72 6.09 -8.34
CA VAL A 98 -8.59 6.85 -7.82
C VAL A 98 -8.69 8.28 -8.34
N PRO A 99 -8.43 9.30 -7.51
CA PRO A 99 -8.36 10.67 -7.98
C PRO A 99 -7.33 10.84 -9.11
N GLU A 100 -7.68 11.61 -10.14
CA GLU A 100 -6.86 11.84 -11.34
C GLU A 100 -5.42 12.25 -11.00
N HIS A 101 -5.24 13.21 -10.10
CA HIS A 101 -3.90 13.65 -9.67
C HIS A 101 -3.03 12.54 -9.07
N VAL A 102 -3.62 11.55 -8.38
CA VAL A 102 -2.86 10.39 -7.85
C VAL A 102 -2.50 9.44 -8.98
N MET A 103 -3.39 9.29 -9.98
CA MET A 103 -3.13 8.47 -11.16
C MET A 103 -2.02 9.07 -12.04
N ASP A 104 -1.98 10.40 -12.18
CA ASP A 104 -0.90 11.11 -12.86
C ASP A 104 0.46 10.87 -12.17
N LEU A 105 0.50 11.00 -10.84
CA LEU A 105 1.69 10.68 -10.05
C LEU A 105 2.09 9.21 -10.19
N LEU A 106 1.13 8.29 -10.27
CA LEU A 106 1.38 6.87 -10.47
C LEU A 106 1.98 6.59 -11.86
N SER A 107 1.56 7.33 -12.89
CA SER A 107 2.14 7.27 -14.23
C SER A 107 3.60 7.77 -14.24
N VAL A 108 3.87 8.90 -13.57
CA VAL A 108 5.25 9.39 -13.39
C VAL A 108 6.12 8.34 -12.67
N TYR A 109 5.58 7.70 -11.65
CA TYR A 109 6.27 6.64 -10.93
C TYR A 109 6.48 5.36 -11.76
N GLN A 110 5.60 5.07 -12.71
CA GLN A 110 5.79 3.98 -13.67
C GLN A 110 7.03 4.23 -14.53
N THR A 111 7.23 5.45 -15.01
CA THR A 111 8.46 5.83 -15.72
C THR A 111 9.70 5.70 -14.82
N GLU A 112 9.62 6.09 -13.54
CA GLU A 112 10.72 5.83 -12.60
C GLU A 112 11.00 4.34 -12.38
N TYR A 113 9.96 3.51 -12.39
CA TYR A 113 10.06 2.06 -12.22
C TYR A 113 10.80 1.43 -13.41
N GLU A 114 10.42 1.79 -14.63
CA GLU A 114 11.05 1.33 -15.87
C GLU A 114 12.53 1.74 -15.91
N ASN A 115 12.85 2.99 -15.57
CA ASN A 115 14.22 3.45 -15.45
C ASN A 115 15.04 2.67 -14.40
N LYS A 116 14.42 2.28 -13.27
CA LYS A 116 15.07 1.44 -12.26
C LYS A 116 15.33 0.04 -12.79
N GLN A 117 14.39 -0.53 -13.54
CA GLN A 117 14.55 -1.83 -14.17
C GLN A 117 15.72 -1.83 -15.15
N GLU A 118 15.78 -0.84 -16.06
CA GLU A 118 16.88 -0.70 -17.01
C GLU A 118 18.23 -0.53 -16.30
N LYS A 119 18.28 0.31 -15.27
CA LYS A 119 19.51 0.59 -14.52
C LYS A 119 20.08 -0.63 -13.80
N HIS A 120 19.24 -1.54 -13.31
CA HIS A 120 19.69 -2.70 -12.53
C HIS A 120 19.89 -3.97 -13.37
N GLY A 121 19.40 -3.99 -14.62
CA GLY A 121 19.68 -5.03 -15.60
C GLY A 121 19.47 -6.44 -15.02
N ASP A 122 20.52 -7.26 -15.04
CA ASP A 122 20.48 -8.66 -14.58
C ASP A 122 20.14 -8.84 -13.09
N LEU A 123 20.29 -7.79 -12.27
CA LEU A 123 19.92 -7.83 -10.85
C LEU A 123 18.42 -7.59 -10.64
N TRP A 124 17.69 -7.18 -11.68
CA TRP A 124 16.27 -6.89 -11.60
C TRP A 124 15.42 -8.15 -11.73
N GLU A 125 14.56 -8.39 -10.74
CA GLU A 125 13.53 -9.41 -10.81
C GLU A 125 12.19 -8.79 -11.25
N ASP A 126 11.72 -9.20 -12.42
CA ASP A 126 10.41 -8.77 -12.93
C ASP A 126 9.28 -9.52 -12.21
N THR A 127 8.91 -8.99 -11.07
CA THR A 127 7.80 -9.51 -10.25
C THR A 127 6.46 -8.85 -10.56
N ASN A 128 6.48 -7.81 -11.41
CA ASN A 128 5.37 -6.93 -11.74
C ASN A 128 4.70 -6.22 -10.54
N TYR A 129 5.37 -6.13 -9.38
CA TYR A 129 4.88 -5.34 -8.24
C TYR A 129 5.12 -3.85 -8.47
N ILE A 130 4.17 -3.00 -8.07
CA ILE A 130 4.33 -1.54 -8.15
C ILE A 130 5.38 -1.07 -7.13
N PHE A 131 5.26 -1.57 -5.90
CA PHE A 131 6.16 -1.20 -4.82
C PHE A 131 7.20 -2.28 -4.59
N THR A 132 8.42 -1.99 -5.03
CA THR A 132 9.56 -2.92 -4.99
C THR A 132 10.73 -2.37 -4.19
N LYS A 133 11.64 -3.28 -3.86
CA LYS A 133 13.01 -2.99 -3.47
C LYS A 133 13.80 -2.54 -4.69
N TRP A 134 15.07 -2.16 -4.48
CA TRP A 134 15.96 -1.71 -5.54
C TRP A 134 16.16 -2.75 -6.67
N ASN A 135 15.96 -4.03 -6.38
CA ASN A 135 16.17 -5.14 -7.31
C ASN A 135 14.87 -5.74 -7.89
N GLY A 136 13.75 -5.01 -7.85
CA GLY A 136 12.47 -5.50 -8.40
C GLY A 136 11.73 -6.49 -7.49
N LEU A 137 12.35 -6.98 -6.41
CA LEU A 137 11.66 -7.82 -5.43
C LEU A 137 10.60 -7.05 -4.64
N HIS A 138 9.55 -7.77 -4.27
CA HIS A 138 8.47 -7.28 -3.41
C HIS A 138 8.99 -6.69 -2.08
N ILE A 139 8.42 -5.55 -1.65
CA ILE A 139 8.72 -4.94 -0.35
C ILE A 139 8.08 -5.68 0.82
N HIS A 140 8.59 -5.51 2.03
CA HIS A 140 7.92 -6.10 3.19
C HIS A 140 6.59 -5.37 3.48
N PRO A 141 5.49 -6.05 3.89
CA PRO A 141 4.22 -5.40 4.20
C PRO A 141 4.30 -4.34 5.30
N GLU A 142 5.28 -4.43 6.20
CA GLU A 142 5.53 -3.43 7.25
C GLU A 142 6.38 -2.24 6.78
N THR A 143 6.95 -2.30 5.57
CA THR A 143 7.81 -1.22 5.04
C THR A 143 7.10 0.13 5.05
N PRO A 144 5.84 0.25 4.59
CA PRO A 144 5.14 1.53 4.61
C PRO A 144 5.01 2.08 6.04
N GLY A 145 4.56 1.24 6.99
CA GLY A 145 4.37 1.66 8.39
C GLY A 145 5.67 2.04 9.10
N LYS A 146 6.75 1.27 8.89
CA LYS A 146 8.07 1.55 9.50
C LYS A 146 8.75 2.79 8.94
N TRP A 147 8.49 3.11 7.67
CA TRP A 147 8.96 4.35 7.06
C TRP A 147 8.13 5.54 7.57
N PHE A 148 6.80 5.42 7.54
CA PHE A 148 5.89 6.48 7.96
C PHE A 148 6.10 6.90 9.42
N SER A 149 6.39 5.95 10.33
CA SER A 149 6.65 6.26 11.74
C SER A 149 7.97 7.01 12.01
N LYS A 150 8.80 7.22 10.98
CA LYS A 150 10.10 7.91 11.08
C LYS A 150 10.12 9.25 10.34
N MET A 151 9.09 9.51 9.55
CA MET A 151 8.83 10.82 8.93
C MET A 151 8.46 11.80 10.04
#